data_AF-A0A7W0THF5-F1
#
_entry.id   AF-A0A7W0THF5-F1
#
_cell.length_a   1.000
_cell.length_b   1.000
_cell.length_c   1.000
_cell.angle_alpha   90.00
_cell.angle_beta   90.00
_cell.angle_gamma   90.00
#
_symmetry.space_group_name_H-M   'P 1'
#
loop_
_entity.id
_entity.type
_entity.pdbx_description
1 polymer ?
#
loop_
_entity_poly.entity_id
_entity_poly.type
_entity_poly.pdbx_seq_one_letter_code
_entity_poly.pdbx_strand_id
1 'polypeptide(L)'
;MNRDNVRTRILHPATKRAGLDVAGKPTLRTHDLRHCFASLLVAGGADVVFVASQLGHSSPAVTLTVYASLFDERDHAAKMAEILEGGYGNVLETAMRGGERSDAEPVVPISAPLRAVAAERG
;
A
#
# COMPACT_ATOMS: atom_id res chain seq x y z
N MET A 1 27.49 18.32 7.86
CA MET A 1 26.37 19.27 7.63
C MET A 1 25.51 19.33 8.89
N ASN A 2 25.39 20.49 9.54
CA ASN A 2 24.65 20.60 10.80
C ASN A 2 23.13 20.61 10.53
N ARG A 3 22.41 19.60 11.05
CA ARG A 3 20.97 19.37 10.83
C ARG A 3 20.11 20.56 11.29
N ASP A 4 20.52 21.22 12.39
CA ASP A 4 19.81 22.37 12.92
C ASP A 4 19.96 23.62 12.06
N ASN A 5 21.10 23.77 11.39
CA ASN A 5 21.36 24.89 10.49
C ASN A 5 20.49 24.80 9.23
N VAL A 6 20.37 23.61 8.64
CA VAL A 6 19.52 23.36 7.48
C VAL A 6 18.05 23.60 7.82
N ARG A 7 17.61 23.12 8.99
CA ARG A 7 16.23 23.30 9.45
C ARG A 7 15.88 24.78 9.62
N THR A 8 16.70 25.52 10.36
CA THR A 8 16.42 26.91 10.73
C THR A 8 16.61 27.88 9.58
N ARG A 9 17.66 27.71 8.76
CA ARG A 9 18.01 28.70 7.72
C ARG A 9 17.37 28.43 6.37
N ILE A 10 17.01 27.18 6.08
CA ILE A 10 16.52 26.80 4.75
C ILE A 10 15.09 26.26 4.83
N LEU A 11 14.88 25.20 5.63
CA LEU A 11 13.63 24.46 5.61
C LEU A 11 12.46 25.27 6.18
N HIS A 12 12.63 25.88 7.35
CA HIS A 12 11.57 26.66 7.99
C HIS A 12 11.16 27.90 7.18
N PRO A 13 12.09 28.72 6.63
CA PRO A 13 11.71 29.80 5.71
C PRO A 13 11.00 29.29 4.45
N ALA A 14 11.41 28.12 3.91
CA ALA A 14 10.77 27.53 2.75
C ALA A 14 9.33 27.06 3.05
N THR A 15 9.10 26.37 4.17
CA THR A 15 7.76 25.92 4.57
C THR A 15 6.82 27.09 4.86
N LYS A 16 7.34 28.17 5.47
CA LYS A 16 6.59 29.40 5.68
C LYS A 16 6.18 30.05 4.36
N ARG A 17 7.09 30.18 3.40
CA ARG A 17 6.79 30.72 2.05
C ARG A 17 5.80 29.85 1.27
N ALA A 18 5.86 28.53 1.46
CA ALA A 18 4.93 27.58 0.85
C ALA A 18 3.56 27.51 1.55
N GLY A 19 3.35 28.24 2.65
CA GLY A 19 2.10 28.20 3.42
C GLY A 19 1.88 26.88 4.17
N LEU A 20 2.93 26.08 4.37
CA LEU A 20 2.88 24.79 5.07
C LEU A 20 3.08 24.93 6.59
N ASP A 21 3.46 26.13 7.05
CA ASP A 21 3.60 26.49 8.46
C ASP A 21 2.24 26.90 9.04
N VAL A 22 1.36 25.91 9.22
CA VAL A 22 -0.02 26.12 9.68
C VAL A 22 -0.12 25.84 11.18
N ALA A 23 -0.80 26.72 11.93
CA ALA A 23 -0.99 26.55 13.36
C ALA A 23 -1.65 25.20 13.67
N GLY A 24 -1.07 24.45 14.62
CA GLY A 24 -1.56 23.13 15.03
C GLY A 24 -1.03 21.95 14.21
N LYS A 25 -0.20 22.17 13.18
CA LYS A 25 0.51 21.09 12.47
C LYS A 25 1.97 20.95 12.94
N PRO A 26 2.54 19.72 12.94
CA PRO A 26 3.95 19.53 13.26
C PRO A 26 4.86 20.27 12.26
N THR A 27 5.92 20.91 12.77
CA THR A 27 6.95 21.50 11.91
C THR A 27 7.64 20.42 11.09
N LEU A 28 7.73 20.63 9.78
CA LEU A 28 8.37 19.69 8.85
C LEU A 28 9.87 19.55 9.16
N ARG A 29 10.34 18.32 9.29
CA ARG A 29 11.72 17.97 9.65
C ARG A 29 12.45 17.41 8.42
N THR A 30 13.78 17.44 8.46
CA THR A 30 14.61 16.99 7.34
C THR A 30 14.41 15.52 6.99
N HIS A 31 14.11 14.67 7.97
CA HIS A 31 13.84 13.25 7.72
C HIS A 31 12.44 13.00 7.18
N ASP A 32 11.47 13.89 7.41
CA ASP A 32 10.14 13.77 6.83
C ASP A 32 10.22 13.87 5.28
N LEU A 33 11.17 14.64 4.75
CA LEU A 33 11.49 14.68 3.31
C LEU A 33 12.01 13.33 2.80
N ARG A 34 12.87 12.66 3.58
CA ARG A 34 13.40 11.34 3.25
C ARG A 34 12.29 10.28 3.27
N HIS A 35 11.39 10.35 4.25
CA HIS A 35 10.20 9.51 4.30
C HIS A 35 9.29 9.73 3.09
N CYS A 36 9.01 10.99 2.74
CA CYS A 36 8.19 11.33 1.56
C CYS A 36 8.80 10.75 0.28
N PHE A 37 10.10 10.96 0.06
CA PHE A 37 10.79 10.44 -1.12
C PHE A 37 10.75 8.91 -1.21
N ALA A 38 11.03 8.21 -0.11
CA ALA A 38 10.95 6.75 -0.07
C ALA A 38 9.52 6.26 -0.36
N SER A 39 8.52 6.87 0.28
CA SER A 39 7.11 6.49 0.11
C SER A 39 6.65 6.65 -1.34
N LEU A 40 7.06 7.72 -2.02
CA LEU A 40 6.75 7.94 -3.43
C LEU A 40 7.38 6.90 -4.34
N LEU A 41 8.64 6.53 -4.11
CA LEU A 41 9.31 5.50 -4.90
C LEU A 41 8.66 4.12 -4.71
N VAL A 42 8.32 3.77 -3.47
CA VAL A 42 7.66 2.49 -3.17
C VAL A 42 6.30 2.42 -3.84
N ALA A 43 5.47 3.47 -3.70
CA ALA A 43 4.18 3.57 -4.36
C ALA A 43 4.30 3.51 -5.89
N GLY A 44 5.38 4.05 -6.46
CA GLY A 44 5.72 3.95 -7.88
C GLY A 44 6.21 2.57 -8.34
N GLY A 45 6.24 1.56 -7.47
CA GLY A 45 6.64 0.20 -7.82
C GLY A 45 8.15 -0.05 -7.79
N ALA A 46 8.94 0.86 -7.22
CA ALA A 46 10.39 0.65 -7.11
C ALA A 46 10.72 -0.51 -6.16
N ASP A 47 11.79 -1.25 -6.48
CA ASP A 47 12.30 -2.32 -5.62
C ASP A 47 13.10 -1.76 -4.42
N VAL A 48 13.16 -2.52 -3.33
CA VAL A 48 13.86 -2.15 -2.10
C VAL A 48 15.34 -1.87 -2.31
N VAL A 49 16.01 -2.61 -3.22
CA VAL A 49 17.43 -2.39 -3.53
C VAL A 49 17.63 -1.05 -4.23
N PHE A 50 16.74 -0.73 -5.18
CA PHE A 50 16.78 0.55 -5.88
C PHE A 50 16.52 1.71 -4.90
N VAL A 51 15.47 1.62 -4.07
CA VAL A 51 15.17 2.64 -3.06
C VAL A 51 16.34 2.84 -2.10
N ALA A 52 16.96 1.75 -1.63
CA ALA A 52 18.13 1.81 -0.77
C ALA A 52 19.32 2.53 -1.41
N SER A 53 19.59 2.25 -2.70
CA SER A 53 20.63 2.92 -3.47
C SER A 53 20.38 4.42 -3.59
N GLN A 54 19.14 4.84 -3.91
CA GLN A 54 18.78 6.26 -4.00
C GLN A 54 18.88 6.99 -2.66
N LEU A 55 18.62 6.30 -1.55
CA LEU A 55 18.76 6.84 -0.20
C LEU A 55 20.22 6.88 0.29
N GLY A 56 21.14 6.23 -0.42
CA GLY A 56 22.55 6.10 -0.04
C GLY A 56 22.78 5.17 1.14
N HIS A 57 21.88 4.21 1.36
CA HIS A 57 22.06 3.20 2.41
C HIS A 57 23.09 2.16 1.94
N SER A 58 24.06 1.85 2.80
CA SER A 58 25.08 0.83 2.55
C SER A 58 24.51 -0.59 2.46
N SER A 59 23.31 -0.82 3.01
CA SER A 59 22.60 -2.09 2.94
C SER A 59 21.10 -1.88 2.73
N PRO A 60 20.45 -2.65 1.83
CA PRO A 60 18.99 -2.66 1.68
C PRO A 60 18.24 -3.04 2.94
N ALA A 61 18.88 -3.77 3.87
CA ALA A 61 18.26 -4.15 5.14
C ALA A 61 17.83 -2.92 5.96
N VAL A 62 18.61 -1.83 5.94
CA VAL A 62 18.28 -0.59 6.64
C VAL A 62 16.98 0.02 6.08
N THR A 63 16.84 -0.01 4.75
CA THR A 63 15.62 0.45 4.07
C THR A 63 14.43 -0.41 4.44
N LEU A 64 14.60 -1.73 4.45
CA LEU A 64 13.54 -2.66 4.82
C LEU A 64 13.10 -2.47 6.28
N THR A 65 14.03 -2.28 7.21
CA THR A 65 13.69 -2.01 8.62
C THR A 65 12.84 -0.75 8.79
N VAL A 66 13.09 0.29 8.00
CA VAL A 66 12.42 1.59 8.15
C VAL A 66 11.12 1.68 7.34
N TYR A 67 11.03 0.98 6.21
CA TYR A 67 9.94 1.14 5.23
C TYR A 67 9.20 -0.15 4.88
N ALA A 68 9.45 -1.28 5.57
CA ALA A 68 8.77 -2.55 5.32
C ALA A 68 7.26 -2.40 5.20
N SER A 69 6.62 -1.64 6.10
CA SER A 69 5.16 -1.45 6.07
C SER A 69 4.67 -0.85 4.76
N LEU A 70 5.44 0.03 4.13
CA LEU A 70 5.08 0.65 2.85
C LEU A 70 5.16 -0.36 1.69
N PHE A 71 6.15 -1.26 1.73
CA PHE A 71 6.26 -2.35 0.75
C PHE A 71 5.13 -3.36 0.95
N ASP A 72 4.86 -3.75 2.20
CA ASP A 72 3.78 -4.68 2.54
C ASP A 72 2.40 -4.13 2.14
N GLU A 73 2.14 -2.85 2.40
CA GLU A 73 0.91 -2.15 2.00
C GLU A 73 0.73 -2.15 0.48
N ARG A 74 1.79 -1.83 -0.26
CA ARG A 74 1.77 -1.87 -1.73
C ARG A 74 1.52 -3.27 -2.26
N ASP A 75 2.25 -4.26 -1.77
CA ASP A 75 2.19 -5.63 -2.26
C ASP A 75 0.83 -6.26 -1.90
N HIS A 76 0.27 -5.95 -0.72
CA HIS A 76 -1.11 -6.29 -0.40
C HIS A 76 -2.10 -5.61 -1.35
N ALA A 77 -1.96 -4.31 -1.60
CA ALA A 77 -2.86 -3.59 -2.50
C ALA A 77 -2.83 -4.20 -3.92
N ALA A 78 -1.64 -4.51 -4.44
CA ALA A 78 -1.47 -5.17 -5.74
C ALA A 78 -2.14 -6.55 -5.77
N LYS A 79 -1.91 -7.37 -4.74
CA LYS A 79 -2.51 -8.71 -4.63
C LYS A 79 -4.03 -8.65 -4.48
N MET A 80 -4.57 -7.69 -3.74
CA MET A 80 -6.01 -7.50 -3.61
C MET A 80 -6.64 -7.08 -4.93
N ALA A 81 -5.97 -6.20 -5.69
CA ALA A 81 -6.42 -5.80 -7.03
C ALA A 81 -6.48 -7.02 -7.97
N GLU A 82 -5.45 -7.87 -7.96
CA GLU A 82 -5.41 -9.11 -8.75
C GLU A 82 -6.54 -10.08 -8.38
N ILE A 83 -6.76 -10.32 -7.08
CA ILE A 83 -7.86 -11.19 -6.60
C ILE A 83 -9.21 -10.64 -7.04
N LEU A 84 -9.40 -9.33 -6.94
CA LEU A 84 -10.64 -8.66 -7.31
C LEU A 84 -10.90 -8.81 -8.81
N GLU A 85 -9.89 -8.59 -9.65
CA GLU A 85 -9.98 -8.73 -11.11
C GLU A 85 -10.26 -10.18 -11.53
N GLY A 86 -9.56 -11.16 -10.93
CA GLY A 86 -9.81 -12.58 -11.17
C GLY A 86 -11.20 -13.05 -10.70
N GLY A 87 -11.70 -12.49 -9.60
CA GLY A 87 -13.05 -12.75 -9.08
C GLY A 87 -14.15 -12.23 -10.02
N TYR A 88 -14.00 -11.00 -10.54
CA TYR A 88 -14.95 -10.44 -11.50
C TYR A 88 -14.90 -11.13 -12.86
N GLY A 89 -13.71 -11.54 -13.33
CA GLY A 89 -13.54 -12.29 -14.58
C GLY A 89 -14.31 -13.61 -14.56
N ASN A 90 -14.22 -14.37 -13.46
CA ASN A 90 -14.96 -15.63 -13.32
C ASN A 90 -16.49 -15.44 -13.24
N VAL A 91 -16.97 -14.38 -12.56
CA VAL A 91 -18.42 -14.12 -12.45
C VAL A 91 -19.01 -13.67 -13.78
N LEU A 92 -18.30 -12.83 -14.54
CA LEU A 92 -18.71 -12.43 -15.89
C LEU A 92 -18.63 -13.59 -16.87
N GLU A 93 -17.57 -14.40 -16.85
CA GLU A 93 -17.46 -15.59 -17.69
C GLU A 93 -18.57 -16.62 -17.37
N THR A 94 -18.88 -16.83 -16.09
CA THR A 94 -19.98 -17.71 -15.66
C THR A 94 -21.34 -17.17 -16.11
N ALA A 95 -21.58 -15.85 -15.99
CA ALA A 95 -22.79 -15.20 -16.45
C ALA A 95 -22.92 -15.22 -17.99
N MET A 96 -21.81 -15.10 -18.72
CA MET A 96 -21.77 -15.17 -20.19
C MET A 96 -21.88 -16.62 -20.72
N ARG A 97 -21.44 -17.62 -19.96
CA ARG A 97 -21.60 -19.06 -20.26
C ARG A 97 -22.94 -19.63 -19.80
N GLY A 98 -23.64 -18.97 -18.88
CA GLY A 98 -24.95 -19.38 -18.34
C GLY A 98 -26.13 -19.32 -19.31
N GLY A 99 -25.89 -19.12 -20.61
CA GLY A 99 -26.91 -19.19 -21.66
C GLY A 99 -27.31 -20.60 -22.08
N GLU A 100 -26.63 -21.66 -21.65
CA GLU A 100 -26.99 -23.04 -22.02
C GLU A 100 -26.88 -24.06 -20.88
N ARG A 101 -28.04 -24.65 -20.56
CA ARG A 101 -28.36 -25.89 -19.81
C ARG A 101 -28.49 -25.86 -18.28
N SER A 102 -29.76 -25.92 -17.86
CA SER A 102 -30.43 -27.05 -17.18
C SER A 102 -29.51 -28.00 -16.36
N ASP A 103 -29.79 -28.07 -15.06
CA ASP A 103 -29.60 -29.26 -14.19
C ASP A 103 -28.32 -29.39 -13.33
N ALA A 104 -27.59 -28.31 -13.02
CA ALA A 104 -26.48 -28.39 -12.04
C ALA A 104 -26.74 -27.54 -10.79
N GLU A 105 -26.54 -28.13 -9.60
CA GLU A 105 -26.75 -27.48 -8.30
C GLU A 105 -25.90 -26.22 -8.10
N PRO A 106 -26.42 -25.20 -7.38
CA PRO A 106 -25.77 -23.91 -7.23
C PRO A 106 -24.48 -24.00 -6.40
N VAL A 107 -23.39 -23.46 -6.94
CA VAL A 107 -22.12 -23.30 -6.22
C VAL A 107 -22.24 -22.12 -5.24
N VAL A 108 -22.09 -22.39 -3.94
CA VAL A 108 -22.18 -21.38 -2.88
C VAL A 108 -20.91 -20.50 -2.86
N PRO A 109 -21.03 -19.16 -2.83
CA PRO A 109 -19.87 -18.27 -2.77
C PRO A 109 -19.11 -18.37 -1.44
N ILE A 110 -17.78 -18.26 -1.50
CA ILE A 110 -16.84 -18.37 -0.36
C ILE A 110 -17.09 -17.30 0.74
N SER A 111 -17.86 -16.25 0.45
CA SER A 111 -18.19 -15.17 1.40
C SER A 111 -19.30 -15.51 2.41
N ALA A 112 -19.89 -16.71 2.36
CA ALA A 112 -20.90 -17.12 3.35
C ALA A 112 -20.25 -17.35 4.74
N PRO A 113 -20.79 -16.76 5.83
CA PRO A 113 -20.21 -16.93 7.15
C PRO A 113 -20.30 -18.40 7.61
N LEU A 114 -19.19 -18.91 8.19
CA LEU A 114 -18.96 -20.31 8.60
C LEU A 114 -19.93 -20.85 9.69
N ARG A 115 -21.01 -20.13 10.04
CA ARG A 115 -21.88 -20.47 11.17
C ARG A 115 -23.16 -21.24 10.82
N ALA A 116 -23.34 -21.68 9.58
CA ALA A 116 -24.53 -22.42 9.15
C ALA A 116 -24.31 -23.94 8.96
N VAL A 117 -23.10 -24.47 9.11
CA VAL A 117 -22.80 -25.91 8.86
C VAL A 117 -22.97 -26.80 10.11
N ALA A 118 -23.39 -26.26 11.26
CA ALA A 118 -23.44 -26.99 12.53
C ALA A 118 -24.86 -27.21 13.11
N ALA A 119 -25.89 -27.36 12.27
CA ALA A 119 -27.27 -27.57 12.72
C ALA A 119 -27.99 -28.79 12.12
N GLU A 120 -27.25 -29.79 11.61
CA GLU A 120 -27.82 -31.08 11.20
C GLU A 120 -27.01 -32.25 11.74
N ARG A 121 -27.04 -32.47 13.06
CA ARG A 121 -26.93 -33.80 13.70
C ARG A 121 -27.63 -33.77 15.05
N GLY A 122 -28.87 -34.24 15.06
CA GLY A 122 -29.73 -34.41 16.23
C GLY A 122 -31.12 -34.81 15.79
#